data_AF-A0AA40HDU8-F1
#
_entry.id   AF-A0AA40HDU8-F1
#
_cell.length_a   1.000
_cell.length_b   1.000
_cell.length_c   1.000
_cell.angle_alpha   90.00
_cell.angle_beta   90.00
_cell.angle_gamma   90.00
#
_symmetry.space_group_name_H-M   'P 1'
#
loop_
_entity.id
_entity.type
_entity.pdbx_description
1 polymer ?
#
loop_
_entity_poly.entity_id
_entity_poly.type
_entity_poly.pdbx_seq_one_letter_code
_entity_poly.pdbx_strand_id
1 'polypeptide(L)' 'MADVDEEVTKILTVSGPPEGGTRVTIHGVNLGLDFSEIAHHVQVAGVPCTPLPGEYIIAEQ' A
#
# COMPACT_ATOMS: atom_id res chain seq x y z
N MET A 1 26.29 3.80 1.55
CA MET A 1 24.91 3.92 2.03
C MET A 1 24.10 3.04 1.09
N ALA A 2 23.63 1.88 1.53
CA ALA A 2 22.72 1.11 0.69
C ALA A 2 21.42 1.92 0.64
N ASP A 3 20.94 2.21 -0.57
CA ASP A 3 19.59 2.69 -0.77
C ASP A 3 18.66 1.61 -0.20
N VAL A 4 17.80 1.98 0.73
CA VAL A 4 16.84 1.04 1.30
C VAL A 4 15.62 1.12 0.41
N ASP A 5 15.59 0.27 -0.62
CA ASP A 5 14.52 0.29 -1.61
C ASP A 5 13.17 -0.10 -0.98
N GLU A 6 12.09 0.50 -1.49
CA GLU A 6 10.72 0.09 -1.22
C GLU A 6 10.39 -1.19 -1.99
N GLU A 7 9.82 -2.21 -1.33
CA GLU A 7 9.46 -3.46 -2.00
C GLU A 7 8.11 -3.98 -1.52
N VAL A 8 7.21 -4.28 -2.46
CA VAL A 8 5.95 -4.98 -2.18
C VAL A 8 6.21 -6.49 -2.19
N THR A 9 5.98 -7.14 -1.04
CA THR A 9 6.25 -8.59 -0.87
C THR A 9 5.00 -9.44 -1.05
N LYS A 10 3.81 -8.90 -0.75
CA LYS A 10 2.55 -9.66 -0.86
C LYS A 10 1.34 -8.77 -1.07
N ILE A 11 0.44 -9.22 -1.94
CA ILE A 11 -0.90 -8.64 -2.10
C ILE A 11 -1.92 -9.75 -1.82
N LEU A 12 -2.87 -9.52 -0.91
CA LEU A 12 -3.85 -10.55 -0.54
C LEU A 12 -5.05 -10.63 -1.48
N THR A 13 -5.35 -9.53 -2.18
CA THR A 13 -6.47 -9.44 -3.12
C THR A 13 -5.99 -9.55 -4.55
N VAL A 14 -6.47 -10.58 -5.26
CA VAL A 14 -6.05 -10.90 -6.64
C VAL A 14 -7.03 -10.41 -7.70
N SER A 15 -8.26 -10.04 -7.32
CA SER A 15 -9.32 -9.64 -8.27
C SER A 15 -10.37 -8.76 -7.59
N GLY A 16 -11.09 -7.98 -8.38
CA GLY A 16 -12.21 -7.15 -7.93
C GLY A 16 -13.11 -6.68 -9.08
N PRO A 17 -14.31 -6.14 -8.78
CA PRO A 17 -15.19 -5.51 -9.77
C PRO A 17 -14.53 -4.29 -10.46
N PRO A 18 -14.82 -4.05 -11.75
CA PRO A 18 -14.28 -2.91 -12.50
C PRO A 18 -14.78 -1.56 -11.97
N GLU A 19 -15.90 -1.54 -11.26
CA GLU A 19 -16.43 -0.33 -10.60
C GLU A 19 -15.61 0.08 -9.37
N GLY A 20 -14.71 -0.78 -8.88
CA GLY A 20 -13.87 -0.51 -7.71
C GLY A 20 -14.53 -0.93 -6.39
N GLY A 21 -14.10 -0.31 -5.28
CA GLY A 21 -14.55 -0.65 -3.93
C GLY A 21 -13.92 -1.92 -3.34
N THR A 22 -12.98 -2.54 -4.05
CA THR A 22 -12.21 -3.67 -3.53
C THR A 22 -11.21 -3.18 -2.48
N ARG A 23 -11.25 -3.76 -1.28
CA ARG A 23 -10.23 -3.53 -0.25
C ARG A 23 -8.97 -4.30 -0.62
N VAL A 24 -7.87 -3.59 -0.84
CA VAL A 24 -6.57 -4.20 -1.16
C VAL A 24 -5.72 -4.23 0.11
N THR A 25 -5.13 -5.39 0.41
CA THR A 25 -4.14 -5.51 1.49
C THR A 25 -2.77 -5.72 0.87
N ILE A 26 -1.87 -4.77 1.13
CA ILE A 26 -0.49 -4.74 0.64
C ILE A 26 0.43 -4.96 1.83
N HIS A 27 1.36 -5.90 1.70
CA HIS A 27 2.49 -6.07 2.60
C HIS A 27 3.78 -5.81 1.83
N GLY A 28 4.75 -5.22 2.52
CA GLY A 28 6.05 -4.91 1.93
C GLY A 28 7.02 -4.41 2.98
N VAL A 29 8.16 -3.93 2.51
CA VAL A 29 9.22 -3.35 3.32
C VAL A 29 9.46 -1.91 2.87
N ASN A 30 9.75 -1.03 3.83
CA ASN A 30 10.08 0.38 3.62
C ASN A 30 9.01 1.19 2.87
N LEU A 31 7.73 0.82 3.01
CA LEU A 31 6.60 1.45 2.30
C LEU A 31 6.13 2.79 2.91
N GLY A 32 6.90 3.40 3.81
CA GLY A 32 6.56 4.63 4.53
C GLY A 32 6.61 4.45 6.05
N LEU A 33 6.97 5.54 6.73
CA LEU A 33 7.06 5.65 8.19
C LEU A 33 5.87 6.42 8.78
N ASP A 34 5.17 7.22 7.96
CA ASP A 34 3.96 7.94 8.34
C ASP A 34 2.85 7.76 7.29
N PHE A 35 1.59 7.77 7.74
CA PHE A 35 0.44 7.63 6.84
C PHE A 35 0.38 8.74 5.77
N SER A 36 0.81 9.96 6.11
CA SER A 36 0.80 11.10 5.20
C SER A 36 1.68 10.88 3.98
N GLU A 37 2.72 10.05 4.12
CA GLU A 37 3.62 9.68 3.02
C GLU A 37 2.93 8.78 2.00
N ILE A 38 1.95 7.98 2.40
CA ILE A 38 1.27 7.02 1.51
C ILE A 38 -0.11 7.47 1.04
N ALA A 39 -0.76 8.39 1.76
CA ALA A 39 -2.18 8.74 1.59
C ALA A 39 -2.59 9.10 0.15
N HIS A 40 -1.64 9.59 -0.67
CA HIS A 40 -1.86 10.00 -2.06
C HIS A 40 -0.98 9.27 -3.09
N HIS A 41 -0.14 8.33 -2.66
CA HIS A 41 0.82 7.65 -3.54
C HIS A 41 0.35 6.27 -4.01
N VAL A 42 -0.62 5.66 -3.33
CA VAL A 42 -1.06 4.30 -3.65
C VAL A 42 -1.95 4.30 -4.90
N GLN A 43 -1.57 3.49 -5.88
CA GLN A 43 -2.30 3.30 -7.13
C GLN A 43 -2.31 1.81 -7.52
N VAL A 44 -3.39 1.37 -8.16
CA VAL A 44 -3.51 0.03 -8.74
C VAL A 44 -3.72 0.19 -10.23
N ALA A 45 -2.74 -0.22 -11.04
CA ALA A 45 -2.75 -0.05 -12.51
C ALA A 45 -3.06 1.40 -12.95
N GLY A 46 -2.53 2.39 -12.23
CA GLY A 46 -2.75 3.82 -12.50
C GLY A 46 -4.07 4.39 -11.96
N VAL A 47 -4.91 3.56 -11.33
CA VAL A 47 -6.13 4.02 -10.66
C VAL A 47 -5.81 4.37 -9.21
N PRO A 48 -6.18 5.59 -8.72
CA PRO A 48 -5.98 5.96 -7.33
C PRO A 48 -6.64 4.98 -6.36
N CYS A 49 -5.91 4.59 -5.32
CA CYS A 49 -6.41 3.75 -4.25
C CYS A 49 -6.18 4.47 -2.92
N THR A 50 -7.25 4.75 -2.18
CA THR A 50 -7.16 5.47 -0.91
C THR A 50 -6.81 4.52 0.23
N PRO A 51 -5.64 4.66 0.88
CA PRO A 51 -5.31 3.86 2.06
C PRO A 51 -6.26 4.19 3.23
N LEU A 52 -6.50 3.21 4.09
CA LEU A 52 -7.37 3.37 5.25
C LEU A 52 -6.50 3.65 6.50
N PRO A 53 -6.61 4.83 7.15
CA PRO A 53 -5.76 5.18 8.29
C PRO A 53 -5.82 4.18 9.44
N GLY A 54 -7.01 3.62 9.72
CA GLY A 54 -7.21 2.65 10.79
C GLY A 54 -6.67 1.24 10.49
N GLU A 55 -6.20 0.99 9.27
CA GLU A 55 -5.66 -0.31 8.82
C GLU A 55 -4.22 -0.20 8.32
N TYR A 56 -3.64 1.00 8.35
CA TYR A 56 -2.24 1.22 8.08
C TYR A 56 -1.41 0.78 9.29
N ILE A 57 -0.48 -0.15 9.06
CA ILE A 57 0.38 -0.71 10.08
C ILE A 57 1.82 -0.49 9.64
N ILE A 58 2.56 0.30 10.41
CA ILE A 58 4.01 0.35 10.31
C ILE A 58 4.57 -0.99 10.82
N ALA A 59 5.44 -1.61 10.03
CA ALA A 59 6.19 -2.75 10.53
C ALA A 59 7.08 -2.27 11.67
N GLU A 60 6.82 -2.72 12.90
CA GLU A 60 7.78 -2.55 13.98
C GLU A 60 9.08 -3.26 13.60
N GLN A 61 10.19 -2.59 13.86
CA GLN A 61 11.55 -3.01 13.48
C GLN A 61 11.97 -4.31 14.18
#